data_AF-A0A8H7T2J1-F1
#
_entry.id   AF-A0A8H7T2J1-F1
#
_cell.length_a   1.000
_cell.length_b   1.000
_cell.length_c   1.000
_cell.angle_alpha   90.00
_cell.angle_beta   90.00
_cell.angle_gamma   90.00
#
_symmetry.space_group_name_H-M   'P 1'
#
loop_
_entity.id
_entity.type
_entity.pdbx_description
1 polymer ?
#
loop_
_entity_poly.entity_id
_entity_poly.type
_entity_poly.pdbx_seq_one_letter_code
_entity_poly.pdbx_strand_id
1 'polypeptide(L)'
;MYPTAPFHTFFLLAFTILFLACSSVVTGTAEDFQIAEGEVLPSGFEYTPRHMTGTIGEIALNHTGTIEEILAQVTTENPGFKVEDALTVGGPTINTLDNLAKVISTSSTRNCKHALLQSHIHYLLLTLTFLLLINTALAVPSGSLHPLQDEIEGNRITNKTADFSTTDVVAARYEQTKSDFYCYPFSGQPTWRPAEARYIRDGIAYLQRVTALCWVDGHKCSRISCSYKSAISLCNVTPVRKGLSCSYMTSYAQDILDRCTYNVGLMRFVGGQYWDTEGYNINVYRDTSC
;
A
#
# COMPACT_ATOMS: atom_id res chain seq x y z
N MET A 1 -5.64 21.26 -52.63
CA MET A 1 -5.18 22.38 -51.78
C MET A 1 -5.41 21.99 -50.33
N TYR A 2 -4.36 21.53 -49.64
CA TYR A 2 -4.38 21.29 -48.19
C TYR A 2 -3.69 22.47 -47.50
N PRO A 3 -4.33 23.16 -46.54
CA PRO A 3 -3.66 24.21 -45.77
C PRO A 3 -2.69 23.57 -44.76
N THR A 4 -1.45 24.05 -44.77
CA THR A 4 -0.36 23.65 -43.88
C THR A 4 -0.54 24.26 -42.49
N ALA A 5 -0.56 23.41 -41.47
CA ALA A 5 -0.93 23.76 -40.10
C ALA A 5 0.29 24.02 -39.18
N PRO A 6 0.32 25.12 -38.42
CA PRO A 6 1.34 25.43 -37.40
C PRO A 6 1.10 24.74 -36.04
N PHE A 7 0.17 23.78 -35.95
CA PHE A 7 -0.28 23.20 -34.67
C PHE A 7 0.61 22.05 -34.14
N HIS A 8 1.41 21.44 -35.01
CA HIS A 8 2.20 20.26 -34.65
C HIS A 8 3.42 20.57 -33.78
N THR A 9 3.92 21.80 -33.83
CA THR A 9 5.12 22.24 -33.11
C THR A 9 4.84 22.57 -31.65
N PHE A 10 3.63 23.03 -31.30
CA PHE A 10 3.27 23.31 -29.90
C PHE A 10 3.11 22.04 -29.06
N PHE A 11 2.66 20.93 -29.67
CA PHE A 11 2.40 19.69 -28.95
C PHE A 11 3.67 18.94 -28.52
N LEU A 12 4.74 19.02 -29.32
CA LEU A 12 6.02 18.38 -29.00
C LEU A 12 6.81 19.13 -27.92
N LEU A 13 6.56 20.43 -27.75
CA LEU A 13 7.28 21.27 -26.79
C LEU A 13 6.72 21.15 -25.36
N ALA A 14 5.43 20.85 -25.22
CA ALA A 14 4.82 20.59 -23.92
C ALA A 14 5.24 19.22 -23.34
N PHE A 15 5.45 18.22 -24.20
CA PHE A 15 5.77 16.85 -23.79
C PHE A 15 7.19 16.69 -23.21
N THR A 16 8.14 17.51 -23.67
CA THR A 16 9.54 17.47 -23.23
C THR A 16 9.76 18.16 -21.90
N ILE A 17 8.99 19.21 -21.58
CA ILE A 17 9.10 19.93 -20.30
C ILE A 17 8.64 19.06 -19.13
N LEU A 18 7.65 18.19 -19.35
CA LEU A 18 7.06 17.36 -18.29
C LEU A 18 7.93 16.15 -17.90
N PHE A 19 8.77 15.65 -18.81
CA PHE A 19 9.59 14.46 -18.55
C PHE A 19 10.88 14.75 -17.77
N LEU A 20 11.30 16.01 -17.70
CA LEU A 20 12.55 16.44 -17.06
C LEU A 20 12.45 16.73 -15.56
N ALA A 21 11.24 16.77 -14.99
CA ALA A 21 11.04 17.14 -13.59
C ALA A 21 11.08 15.96 -12.59
N CYS A 22 11.33 14.71 -13.01
CA CYS A 22 11.05 13.53 -12.17
C CYS A 22 12.25 12.66 -11.75
N SER A 23 13.49 13.05 -11.99
CA SER A 23 14.66 12.27 -11.54
C SER A 23 15.60 13.24 -10.80
N SER A 24 15.84 13.22 -9.49
CA SER A 24 15.99 12.09 -8.55
C SER A 24 16.07 12.66 -7.12
N VAL A 25 15.66 11.91 -6.08
CA VAL A 25 16.09 12.12 -4.68
C VAL A 25 16.45 10.76 -4.08
N VAL A 26 17.69 10.61 -3.63
CA VAL A 26 18.21 9.47 -2.86
C VAL A 26 18.14 9.86 -1.38
N THR A 27 17.51 9.04 -0.55
CA THR A 27 17.51 9.17 0.91
C THR A 27 18.09 7.90 1.54
N GLY A 28 19.17 8.07 2.30
CA GLY A 28 19.74 7.03 3.16
C GLY A 28 18.80 6.71 4.32
N THR A 29 18.72 5.42 4.66
CA THR A 29 17.93 4.89 5.77
C THR A 29 18.76 4.87 7.03
N ALA A 30 18.22 5.42 8.12
CA ALA A 30 18.74 5.22 9.46
C ALA A 30 18.64 3.73 9.83
N GLU A 31 19.76 3.13 10.21
CA GLU A 31 19.83 1.76 10.71
C GLU A 31 19.26 1.65 12.14
N ASP A 32 18.48 0.59 12.30
CA ASP A 32 18.13 -0.20 13.47
C ASP A 32 18.33 0.36 14.88
N PHE A 33 17.20 0.45 15.59
CA PHE A 33 17.16 0.19 17.03
C PHE A 33 16.04 -0.83 17.28
N GLN A 34 16.39 -2.11 17.36
CA GLN A 34 15.53 -3.16 17.89
C GLN A 34 16.25 -3.79 19.07
N ILE A 35 15.62 -3.75 20.25
CA ILE A 35 16.07 -4.52 21.42
C ILE A 35 15.35 -5.86 21.33
N ALA A 36 16.11 -6.94 21.13
CA ALA A 36 15.56 -8.28 21.11
C ALA A 36 15.15 -8.70 22.54
N GLU A 37 14.07 -9.47 22.64
CA GLU A 37 13.56 -10.02 23.89
C GLU A 37 14.64 -10.92 24.52
N GLY A 38 15.21 -10.49 25.65
CA GLY A 38 16.33 -11.18 26.33
C GLY A 38 17.70 -10.50 26.21
N GLU A 39 17.83 -9.38 25.50
CA GLU A 39 19.07 -8.60 25.51
C GLU A 39 19.24 -7.80 26.80
N VAL A 40 20.43 -7.89 27.38
CA VAL A 40 20.85 -7.00 28.47
C VAL A 40 20.79 -5.57 27.93
N LEU A 41 20.04 -4.70 28.60
CA LEU A 41 19.99 -3.27 28.27
C LEU A 41 21.43 -2.77 28.01
N PRO A 42 21.67 -2.00 26.92
CA PRO A 42 22.98 -1.45 26.67
C PRO A 42 23.51 -0.71 27.91
N SER A 43 24.83 -0.77 28.13
CA SER A 43 25.45 -0.11 29.28
C SER A 43 25.06 1.37 29.34
N GLY A 44 24.50 1.81 30.48
CA GLY A 44 23.99 3.17 30.68
C GLY A 44 22.47 3.34 30.58
N PHE A 45 21.72 2.27 30.29
CA PHE A 45 20.26 2.26 30.37
C PHE A 45 19.78 1.57 31.65
N GLU A 46 18.78 2.14 32.30
CA GLU A 46 18.19 1.64 33.54
C GLU A 46 16.69 1.40 33.35
N TYR A 47 16.20 0.27 33.85
CA TYR A 47 14.77 0.02 33.93
C TYR A 47 14.17 0.95 34.98
N THR A 48 13.40 1.95 34.54
CA THR A 48 12.65 2.82 35.44
C THR A 48 11.20 2.34 35.51
N PRO A 49 10.64 2.14 36.72
CA PRO A 49 9.24 1.81 36.89
C PRO A 49 8.35 2.86 36.20
N ARG A 50 7.34 2.41 35.46
CA ARG A 50 6.40 3.31 34.80
C ARG A 50 5.19 3.49 35.71
N HIS A 51 4.78 4.73 35.92
CA HIS A 51 3.50 5.05 36.54
C HIS A 51 2.41 5.01 35.47
N MET A 52 1.41 4.13 35.63
CA MET A 52 0.25 4.04 34.75
C MET A 52 -1.00 4.52 35.50
N THR A 53 -1.67 5.49 34.91
CA THR A 53 -2.97 6.00 35.37
C THR A 53 -4.01 5.91 34.25
N GLY A 54 -5.27 5.66 34.60
CA GLY A 54 -6.34 5.55 33.60
C GLY A 54 -7.55 4.75 34.10
N THR A 55 -8.36 4.27 33.17
CA THR A 55 -9.48 3.36 33.47
C THR A 55 -9.56 2.27 32.40
N ILE A 56 -9.87 1.03 32.80
CA ILE A 56 -10.21 -0.08 31.88
C ILE A 56 -11.60 -0.57 32.29
N GLY A 57 -12.61 -0.31 31.45
CA GLY A 57 -14.00 -0.48 31.86
C GLY A 57 -14.33 0.43 33.04
N GLU A 58 -14.78 -0.15 34.14
CA GLU A 58 -15.08 0.56 35.40
C GLU A 58 -13.92 0.55 36.41
N ILE A 59 -12.78 -0.08 36.07
CA ILE A 59 -11.64 -0.23 36.97
C ILE A 59 -10.67 0.94 36.76
N ALA A 60 -10.43 1.72 37.82
CA ALA A 60 -9.41 2.76 37.83
C ALA A 60 -8.01 2.16 37.98
N LEU A 61 -7.07 2.62 37.14
CA LEU A 61 -5.66 2.29 37.21
C LEU A 61 -4.91 3.45 37.86
N ASN A 62 -4.13 3.15 38.90
CA ASN A 62 -3.20 4.10 39.52
C ASN A 62 -2.02 3.36 40.16
N HIS A 63 -1.17 2.76 39.32
CA HIS A 63 -0.11 1.85 39.76
C HIS A 63 1.25 2.27 39.20
N THR A 64 2.32 1.93 39.92
CA THR A 64 3.70 2.11 39.48
C THR A 64 4.41 0.77 39.54
N GLY A 65 5.04 0.36 38.45
CA GLY A 65 5.77 -0.89 38.37
C GLY A 65 6.17 -1.25 36.95
N THR A 66 6.59 -2.50 36.76
CA THR A 66 6.63 -3.11 35.43
C THR A 66 5.21 -3.40 34.93
N ILE A 67 5.08 -3.74 33.64
CA ILE A 67 3.76 -4.08 33.07
C ILE A 67 3.18 -5.30 33.81
N GLU A 68 4.01 -6.27 34.13
CA GLU A 68 3.64 -7.51 34.83
C GLU A 68 3.21 -7.23 36.28
N GLU A 69 3.95 -6.36 36.99
CA GLU A 69 3.60 -5.95 38.36
C GLU A 69 2.26 -5.20 38.40
N ILE A 70 2.03 -4.31 37.44
CA ILE A 70 0.77 -3.57 37.32
C ILE A 70 -0.38 -4.52 37.02
N LEU A 71 -0.22 -5.46 36.08
CA LEU A 71 -1.25 -6.47 35.78
C LEU A 71 -1.56 -7.36 37.00
N ALA A 72 -0.54 -7.76 37.76
CA ALA A 72 -0.71 -8.56 38.96
C ALA A 72 -1.46 -7.79 40.06
N GLN A 73 -1.16 -6.51 40.26
CA GLN A 73 -1.86 -5.63 41.20
C GLN A 73 -3.33 -5.48 40.81
N VAL A 74 -3.61 -5.20 39.53
CA VAL A 74 -4.98 -5.03 39.03
C VAL A 74 -5.81 -6.30 39.20
N THR A 75 -5.22 -7.47 38.92
CA THR A 75 -5.90 -8.77 39.08
C THR A 75 -6.17 -9.11 40.54
N THR A 76 -5.27 -8.70 41.45
CA THR A 76 -5.43 -8.92 42.90
C THR A 76 -6.54 -8.02 43.48
N GLU A 77 -6.58 -6.76 43.06
CA GLU A 77 -7.58 -5.79 43.52
C GLU A 77 -8.96 -6.05 42.90
N ASN A 78 -8.99 -6.65 41.71
CA ASN A 78 -10.21 -6.89 40.94
C ASN A 78 -10.24 -8.37 40.47
N PRO A 79 -10.59 -9.34 41.34
CA PRO A 79 -10.53 -10.77 41.00
C PRO A 79 -11.49 -11.21 39.89
N GLY A 80 -12.43 -10.35 39.48
CA GLY A 80 -13.29 -10.56 38.31
C GLY A 80 -12.70 -10.05 36.99
N PHE A 81 -11.59 -9.31 37.03
CA PHE A 81 -10.91 -8.79 35.85
C PHE A 81 -10.12 -9.91 35.15
N LYS A 82 -10.42 -10.13 33.88
CA LYS A 82 -9.66 -11.01 33.00
C LYS A 82 -9.05 -10.17 31.89
N VAL A 83 -7.73 -10.27 31.72
CA VAL A 83 -7.00 -9.49 30.71
C VAL A 83 -7.52 -9.79 29.30
N GLU A 84 -7.96 -11.02 29.07
CA GLU A 84 -8.54 -11.49 27.81
C GLU A 84 -9.85 -10.78 27.47
N ASP A 85 -10.64 -10.40 28.48
CA ASP A 85 -11.90 -9.69 28.30
C ASP A 85 -11.66 -8.23 27.93
N ALA A 86 -10.59 -7.61 28.44
CA ALA A 86 -10.18 -6.25 28.08
C ALA A 86 -9.63 -6.12 26.64
N LEU A 87 -9.14 -7.22 26.07
CA LEU A 87 -8.63 -7.28 24.69
C LEU A 87 -9.72 -7.62 23.66
N THR A 88 -10.87 -8.14 24.09
CA THR A 88 -11.96 -8.60 23.21
C THR A 88 -13.12 -7.62 23.10
N VAL A 89 -13.30 -6.70 24.05
CA VAL A 89 -14.25 -5.58 23.91
C VAL A 89 -13.58 -4.46 23.12
N GLY A 90 -14.06 -4.22 21.90
CA GLY A 90 -13.55 -3.19 20.97
C GLY A 90 -13.07 -1.92 21.70
N GLY A 91 -11.78 -1.63 21.53
CA GLY A 91 -11.00 -0.77 22.42
C GLY A 91 -11.52 0.67 22.59
N PRO A 92 -11.03 1.38 23.63
CA PRO A 92 -11.35 2.78 23.84
C PRO A 92 -10.81 3.65 22.70
N THR A 93 -11.64 4.59 22.24
CA THR A 93 -11.30 5.62 21.26
C THR A 93 -10.00 6.35 21.61
N ILE A 94 -9.03 6.23 20.70
CA ILE A 94 -7.74 6.91 20.70
C ILE A 94 -7.97 8.41 20.42
N ASN A 95 -8.24 9.22 21.46
CA ASN A 95 -8.27 10.69 21.36
C ASN A 95 -6.99 11.35 21.91
N THR A 96 -5.93 10.59 22.15
CA THR A 96 -4.72 11.07 22.83
C THR A 96 -3.48 11.14 21.94
N LEU A 97 -3.48 10.49 20.77
CA LEU A 97 -2.34 10.48 19.83
C LEU A 97 -2.26 11.73 18.94
N ASP A 98 -3.37 12.45 18.74
CA ASP A 98 -3.41 13.68 17.92
C ASP A 98 -2.64 14.86 18.52
N ASN A 99 -2.41 14.87 19.84
CA ASN A 99 -1.70 15.98 20.50
C ASN A 99 -0.17 15.86 20.43
N LEU A 100 0.39 14.69 20.09
CA LEU A 100 1.84 14.50 19.95
C LEU A 100 2.37 14.96 18.57
N ALA A 101 1.56 14.82 17.51
CA ALA A 101 1.99 15.16 16.15
C ALA A 101 2.18 16.68 15.92
N LYS A 102 1.55 17.52 16.76
CA LYS A 102 1.54 18.98 16.58
C LYS A 102 2.80 19.69 17.09
N VAL A 103 3.65 19.00 17.85
CA VAL A 103 4.84 19.61 18.50
C VAL A 103 6.10 19.53 17.61
N ILE A 104 6.10 18.71 16.56
CA ILE A 104 7.34 18.34 15.86
C ILE A 104 7.59 19.13 14.55
N SER A 105 6.62 19.88 14.00
CA SER A 105 6.70 20.35 12.60
C SER A 105 7.24 21.76 12.34
N THR A 106 8.01 22.39 13.25
CA THR A 106 8.49 23.78 13.04
C THR A 106 10.01 23.94 13.11
N SER A 107 10.75 23.33 12.18
CA SER A 107 12.04 23.86 11.71
C SER A 107 12.57 23.05 10.55
N SER A 108 12.66 23.61 9.34
CA SER A 108 13.78 23.41 8.39
C SER A 108 13.34 23.76 6.97
N THR A 109 13.57 25.00 6.55
CA THR A 109 13.60 25.40 5.13
C THR A 109 14.63 26.49 4.94
N ARG A 110 15.79 26.15 4.35
CA ARG A 110 16.64 27.03 3.52
C ARG A 110 17.88 26.25 3.08
N ASN A 111 18.01 26.00 1.76
CA ASN A 111 19.26 25.95 0.95
C ASN A 111 19.25 24.87 -0.16
N CYS A 112 18.69 25.20 -1.33
CA CYS A 112 19.01 24.50 -2.60
C CYS A 112 18.93 25.50 -3.77
N LYS A 113 20.08 26.06 -4.22
CA LYS A 113 20.13 26.87 -5.45
C LYS A 113 21.32 26.59 -6.39
N HIS A 114 22.23 25.65 -6.10
CA HIS A 114 23.48 25.53 -6.87
C HIS A 114 23.66 24.21 -7.68
N ALA A 115 22.71 23.29 -7.65
CA ALA A 115 22.83 21.97 -8.32
C ALA A 115 22.26 21.90 -9.75
N LEU A 116 21.76 23.01 -10.31
CA LEU A 116 20.95 23.00 -11.53
C LEU A 116 21.73 23.17 -12.85
N LEU A 117 23.01 23.55 -12.84
CA LEU A 117 23.70 23.91 -14.10
C LEU A 117 24.31 22.72 -14.88
N GLN A 118 24.48 21.56 -14.26
CA GLN A 118 25.28 20.46 -14.86
C GLN A 118 24.43 19.36 -15.55
N SER A 119 23.11 19.37 -15.34
CA SER A 119 22.19 18.37 -15.92
C SER A 119 21.84 18.63 -17.40
N HIS A 120 21.96 19.88 -17.85
CA HIS A 120 21.45 20.28 -19.17
C HIS A 120 22.27 19.80 -20.39
N ILE A 121 23.57 19.51 -20.23
CA ILE A 121 24.43 19.10 -21.36
C ILE A 121 24.17 17.64 -21.78
N HIS A 122 23.82 16.75 -20.85
CA HIS A 122 23.54 15.35 -21.17
C HIS A 122 22.21 15.15 -21.90
N TYR A 123 21.22 16.03 -21.69
CA TYR A 123 19.91 15.92 -22.32
C TYR A 123 19.93 16.26 -23.82
N LEU A 124 20.89 17.09 -24.24
CA LEU A 124 21.02 17.53 -25.63
C LEU A 124 21.61 16.44 -26.56
N LEU A 125 22.46 15.57 -26.02
CA LEU A 125 23.04 14.44 -26.76
C LEU A 125 22.05 13.29 -26.95
N LEU A 126 21.16 13.06 -25.98
CA LEU A 126 20.17 11.97 -26.00
C LEU A 126 18.98 12.24 -26.92
N THR A 127 18.63 13.51 -27.13
CA THR A 127 17.52 13.91 -28.02
C THR A 127 17.90 13.83 -29.49
N LEU A 128 19.19 14.06 -29.82
CA LEU A 128 19.69 13.98 -31.20
C LEU A 128 19.73 12.54 -31.74
N THR A 129 20.04 11.57 -30.88
CA THR A 129 20.09 10.14 -31.27
C THR A 129 18.70 9.55 -31.48
N PHE A 130 17.70 9.99 -30.72
CA PHE A 130 16.32 9.51 -30.86
C PHE A 130 15.67 9.99 -32.18
N LEU A 131 15.97 11.22 -32.61
CA LEU A 131 15.48 11.78 -33.88
C LEU A 131 16.04 11.07 -35.12
N LEU A 132 17.23 10.48 -35.03
CA LEU A 132 17.83 9.68 -36.09
C LEU A 132 17.17 8.30 -36.26
N LEU A 133 16.61 7.73 -35.18
CA LEU A 133 15.96 6.41 -35.18
C LEU A 133 14.52 6.44 -35.72
N ILE A 134 13.80 7.56 -35.59
CA ILE A 134 12.41 7.66 -36.05
C ILE A 134 12.31 7.69 -37.59
N ASN A 135 13.34 8.17 -38.29
CA ASN A 135 13.31 8.35 -39.74
C ASN A 135 13.46 7.05 -40.55
N THR A 136 13.79 5.90 -39.94
CA THR A 136 14.07 4.65 -40.69
C THR A 136 12.94 3.62 -40.67
N ALA A 137 11.84 3.83 -39.94
CA ALA A 137 10.88 2.76 -39.64
C ALA A 137 9.55 2.77 -40.43
N LEU A 138 9.35 3.63 -41.42
CA LEU A 138 8.07 3.74 -42.16
C LEU A 138 8.12 3.06 -43.55
N ALA A 139 8.06 1.73 -43.60
CA ALA A 139 7.70 0.99 -44.81
C ALA A 139 7.25 -0.46 -44.50
N VAL A 140 5.94 -0.71 -44.32
CA VAL A 140 5.36 -2.08 -44.37
C VAL A 140 3.94 -2.04 -44.97
N PRO A 141 3.51 -3.04 -45.79
CA PRO A 141 2.28 -3.01 -46.57
C PRO A 141 1.05 -3.56 -45.83
N SER A 142 -0.12 -3.18 -46.35
CA SER A 142 -1.47 -3.53 -45.92
C SER A 142 -1.86 -4.98 -46.25
N GLY A 143 -2.23 -5.75 -45.22
CA GLY A 143 -2.83 -7.09 -45.33
C GLY A 143 -4.28 -7.10 -44.83
N SER A 144 -5.12 -7.84 -45.55
CA SER A 144 -6.59 -7.93 -45.46
C SER A 144 -7.13 -8.64 -44.22
N LEU A 145 -8.26 -8.14 -43.70
CA LEU A 145 -9.09 -8.75 -42.64
C LEU A 145 -9.90 -9.96 -43.14
N HIS A 146 -9.96 -11.01 -42.32
CA HIS A 146 -10.92 -12.11 -42.39
C HIS A 146 -11.86 -12.06 -41.15
N PRO A 147 -13.13 -12.48 -41.25
CA PRO A 147 -14.09 -12.39 -40.15
C PRO A 147 -14.05 -13.60 -39.20
N LEU A 148 -14.29 -13.32 -37.91
CA LEU A 148 -14.54 -14.27 -36.84
C LEU A 148 -16.00 -14.76 -36.88
N GLN A 149 -16.18 -16.07 -36.83
CA GLN A 149 -17.41 -16.75 -36.42
C GLN A 149 -17.03 -18.01 -35.62
N ASP A 150 -18.02 -18.54 -34.91
CA ASP A 150 -18.04 -19.74 -34.07
C ASP A 150 -17.69 -19.48 -32.58
N GLU A 151 -18.41 -19.99 -31.59
CA GLU A 151 -19.67 -20.73 -31.48
C GLU A 151 -20.04 -20.68 -29.99
N ILE A 152 -21.30 -20.34 -29.67
CA ILE A 152 -21.83 -20.35 -28.31
C ILE A 152 -22.52 -21.70 -28.13
N GLU A 153 -21.94 -22.60 -27.33
CA GLU A 153 -22.70 -23.75 -26.85
C GLU A 153 -22.17 -24.32 -25.53
N GLY A 154 -23.09 -24.76 -24.67
CA GLY A 154 -22.77 -25.65 -23.55
C GLY A 154 -23.19 -25.21 -22.14
N ASN A 155 -24.45 -24.81 -21.95
CA ASN A 155 -25.05 -24.73 -20.62
C ASN A 155 -25.22 -26.14 -20.03
N ARG A 156 -24.36 -26.52 -19.07
CA ARG A 156 -24.47 -27.77 -18.30
C ARG A 156 -24.82 -27.44 -16.85
N ILE A 157 -26.11 -27.51 -16.53
CA ILE A 157 -26.62 -27.50 -15.15
C ILE A 157 -26.28 -28.86 -14.54
N THR A 158 -25.28 -28.91 -13.66
CA THR A 158 -25.08 -30.03 -12.74
C THR A 158 -25.76 -29.69 -11.42
N ASN A 159 -26.71 -30.55 -11.03
CA ASN A 159 -27.33 -30.55 -9.73
C ASN A 159 -26.24 -30.83 -8.67
N LYS A 160 -25.75 -29.76 -8.04
CA LYS A 160 -24.80 -29.84 -6.94
C LYS A 160 -25.58 -30.13 -5.66
N THR A 161 -25.59 -31.40 -5.27
CA THR A 161 -25.84 -31.81 -3.89
C THR A 161 -24.98 -30.96 -2.97
N ALA A 162 -25.59 -30.38 -1.93
CA ALA A 162 -24.95 -29.50 -0.95
C ALA A 162 -23.93 -30.29 -0.11
N ASP A 163 -22.76 -30.50 -0.70
CA ASP A 163 -21.55 -30.83 0.04
C ASP A 163 -21.04 -29.49 0.60
N PHE A 164 -21.16 -29.33 1.91
CA PHE A 164 -20.69 -28.17 2.65
C PHE A 164 -19.17 -28.12 2.51
N SER A 165 -18.72 -27.37 1.50
CA SER A 165 -17.34 -27.35 1.08
C SER A 165 -16.51 -26.61 2.12
N THR A 166 -15.43 -27.24 2.59
CA THR A 166 -14.44 -26.65 3.50
C THR A 166 -13.96 -25.26 3.04
N THR A 167 -14.06 -24.96 1.74
CA THR A 167 -13.77 -23.65 1.15
C THR A 167 -14.66 -22.53 1.70
N ASP A 168 -15.92 -22.80 2.03
CA ASP A 168 -16.87 -21.81 2.53
C ASP A 168 -16.54 -21.38 3.96
N VAL A 169 -16.07 -22.33 4.80
CA VAL A 169 -15.61 -22.03 6.17
C VAL A 169 -14.35 -21.19 6.16
N VAL A 170 -13.43 -21.48 5.23
CA VAL A 170 -12.18 -20.73 5.08
C VAL A 170 -12.46 -19.30 4.59
N ALA A 171 -13.35 -19.13 3.61
CA ALA A 171 -13.78 -17.81 3.14
C ALA A 171 -14.48 -17.00 4.24
N ALA A 172 -15.33 -17.63 5.06
CA ALA A 172 -15.99 -16.96 6.17
C ALA A 172 -15.00 -16.48 7.25
N ARG A 173 -13.96 -17.28 7.53
CA ARG A 173 -12.89 -16.88 8.46
C ARG A 173 -12.11 -15.68 7.95
N TYR A 174 -11.88 -15.63 6.65
CA TYR A 174 -11.14 -14.55 6.00
C TYR A 174 -11.85 -13.19 6.01
N GLU A 175 -13.18 -13.18 5.95
CA GLU A 175 -13.93 -11.92 6.10
C GLU A 175 -13.89 -11.38 7.54
N GLN A 176 -13.66 -12.24 8.55
CA GLN A 176 -13.61 -11.80 9.95
C GLN A 176 -12.34 -11.04 10.33
N THR A 177 -11.26 -11.19 9.56
CA THR A 177 -9.97 -10.53 9.88
C THR A 177 -9.80 -9.19 9.20
N LYS A 178 -10.67 -8.82 8.25
CA LYS A 178 -10.68 -7.50 7.62
C LYS A 178 -11.20 -6.46 8.60
N SER A 179 -10.43 -5.39 8.82
CA SER A 179 -10.79 -4.33 9.75
C SER A 179 -11.02 -3.00 9.03
N ASP A 180 -10.09 -2.05 9.19
CA ASP A 180 -10.24 -0.68 8.75
C ASP A 180 -9.92 -0.51 7.26
N PHE A 181 -10.65 0.40 6.63
CA PHE A 181 -10.53 0.66 5.21
C PHE A 181 -10.52 2.15 4.92
N TYR A 182 -9.58 2.58 4.08
CA TYR A 182 -9.36 3.99 3.75
C TYR A 182 -9.20 4.19 2.25
N CYS A 183 -10.06 5.02 1.65
CA CYS A 183 -9.89 5.46 0.27
C CYS A 183 -8.94 6.65 0.16
N TYR A 184 -8.25 6.76 -0.97
CA TYR A 184 -7.47 7.95 -1.29
C TYR A 184 -8.36 9.20 -1.42
N PRO A 185 -7.94 10.37 -0.90
CA PRO A 185 -6.74 10.60 -0.08
C PRO A 185 -6.97 10.26 1.40
N PHE A 186 -5.95 9.73 2.07
CA PHE A 186 -5.97 9.52 3.53
C PHE A 186 -4.70 10.08 4.18
N SER A 187 -4.80 10.40 5.48
CA SER A 187 -3.72 11.00 6.26
C SER A 187 -2.53 10.06 6.42
N GLY A 188 -1.31 10.60 6.37
CA GLY A 188 -0.07 9.84 6.58
C GLY A 188 0.67 9.38 5.32
N GLN A 189 0.04 9.47 4.13
CA GLN A 189 0.68 9.14 2.85
C GLN A 189 0.49 10.24 1.78
N PRO A 190 1.04 11.46 2.01
CA PRO A 190 0.78 12.60 1.13
C PRO A 190 1.36 12.46 -0.29
N THR A 191 2.34 11.56 -0.47
CA THR A 191 3.01 11.32 -1.74
C THR A 191 2.25 10.33 -2.63
N TRP A 192 1.32 9.56 -2.07
CA TRP A 192 0.61 8.54 -2.84
C TRP A 192 -0.32 9.21 -3.84
N ARG A 193 -0.45 8.54 -4.98
CA ARG A 193 -1.36 8.92 -6.06
C ARG A 193 -2.22 7.73 -6.42
N PRO A 194 -3.44 7.95 -6.90
CA PRO A 194 -4.30 6.86 -7.37
C PRO A 194 -3.69 6.17 -8.60
N ALA A 195 -3.88 4.85 -8.70
CA ALA A 195 -3.52 4.03 -9.85
C ALA A 195 -4.66 3.96 -10.88
N GLU A 196 -4.38 3.56 -12.11
CA GLU A 196 -5.43 3.29 -13.10
C GLU A 196 -6.13 1.97 -12.78
N ALA A 197 -7.46 2.01 -12.63
CA ALA A 197 -8.26 0.88 -12.17
C ALA A 197 -8.17 -0.35 -13.09
N ARG A 198 -7.94 -0.16 -14.40
CA ARG A 198 -7.78 -1.27 -15.34
C ARG A 198 -6.57 -2.16 -15.00
N TYR A 199 -5.44 -1.57 -14.66
CA TYR A 199 -4.21 -2.32 -14.39
C TYR A 199 -4.24 -2.97 -13.00
N ILE A 200 -4.95 -2.37 -12.05
CA ILE A 200 -5.22 -3.00 -10.76
C ILE A 200 -6.12 -4.23 -10.94
N ARG A 201 -7.15 -4.15 -11.79
CA ARG A 201 -7.99 -5.32 -12.12
C ARG A 201 -7.18 -6.45 -12.74
N ASP A 202 -6.28 -6.14 -13.67
CA ASP A 202 -5.39 -7.15 -14.27
C ASP A 202 -4.46 -7.77 -13.23
N GLY A 203 -3.93 -6.95 -12.31
CA GLY A 203 -3.11 -7.40 -11.18
C GLY A 203 -3.85 -8.34 -10.23
N ILE A 204 -5.12 -8.05 -9.93
CA ILE A 204 -6.01 -8.91 -9.14
C ILE A 204 -6.20 -10.25 -9.87
N ALA A 205 -6.56 -10.23 -11.15
CA ALA A 205 -6.79 -11.44 -11.94
C ALA A 205 -5.55 -12.33 -12.05
N TYR A 206 -4.36 -11.73 -12.12
CA TYR A 206 -3.09 -12.43 -12.06
C TYR A 206 -2.89 -13.11 -10.70
N LEU A 207 -2.96 -12.35 -9.60
CA LEU A 207 -2.69 -12.84 -8.25
C LEU A 207 -3.69 -13.93 -7.82
N GLN A 208 -4.93 -13.91 -8.30
CA GLN A 208 -5.94 -14.94 -8.03
C GLN A 208 -5.51 -16.33 -8.53
N ARG A 209 -4.65 -16.39 -9.55
CA ARG A 209 -4.14 -17.64 -10.14
C ARG A 209 -2.80 -18.06 -9.53
N VAL A 210 -2.20 -17.24 -8.68
CA VAL A 210 -0.92 -17.53 -8.03
C VAL A 210 -1.16 -18.39 -6.80
N THR A 211 -0.61 -19.61 -6.81
CA THR A 211 -0.68 -20.56 -5.69
C THR A 211 0.49 -20.41 -4.69
N ALA A 212 1.29 -19.36 -4.84
CA ALA A 212 2.45 -19.08 -4.00
C ALA A 212 2.11 -18.18 -2.80
N LEU A 213 3.03 -18.15 -1.83
CA LEU A 213 3.01 -17.19 -0.73
C LEU A 213 3.70 -15.88 -1.13
N CYS A 214 3.06 -14.78 -0.80
CA CYS A 214 3.58 -13.44 -0.87
C CYS A 214 4.26 -13.11 0.46
N TRP A 215 5.60 -13.03 0.44
CA TRP A 215 6.41 -12.79 1.63
C TRP A 215 6.70 -11.30 1.83
N VAL A 216 6.69 -10.88 3.09
CA VAL A 216 7.05 -9.54 3.52
C VAL A 216 7.77 -9.60 4.87
N ASP A 217 8.91 -8.92 4.98
CA ASP A 217 9.64 -8.83 6.25
C ASP A 217 8.84 -8.02 7.28
N GLY A 218 9.26 -8.08 8.55
CA GLY A 218 8.72 -7.23 9.59
C GLY A 218 8.92 -5.75 9.28
N HIS A 219 7.92 -4.93 9.60
CA HIS A 219 7.92 -3.47 9.39
C HIS A 219 8.26 -3.01 7.96
N LYS A 220 8.06 -3.87 6.95
CA LYS A 220 8.32 -3.56 5.55
C LYS A 220 7.08 -3.71 4.68
N CYS A 221 7.18 -3.14 3.49
CA CYS A 221 6.23 -3.36 2.41
C CYS A 221 6.90 -4.16 1.29
N SER A 222 6.14 -5.08 0.70
CA SER A 222 6.54 -5.85 -0.48
C SER A 222 5.52 -5.59 -1.59
N ARG A 223 6.02 -5.29 -2.78
CA ARG A 223 5.18 -5.09 -3.97
C ARG A 223 4.82 -6.46 -4.55
N ILE A 224 3.54 -6.82 -4.50
CA ILE A 224 3.07 -8.14 -4.92
C ILE A 224 2.51 -8.15 -6.34
N SER A 225 2.09 -6.99 -6.86
CA SER A 225 1.74 -6.81 -8.27
C SER A 225 2.09 -5.40 -8.74
N CYS A 226 2.54 -5.27 -9.99
CA CYS A 226 2.96 -4.01 -10.57
C CYS A 226 2.77 -4.03 -12.09
N SER A 227 1.96 -3.11 -12.61
CA SER A 227 1.78 -2.95 -14.05
C SER A 227 1.47 -1.49 -14.39
N TYR A 228 2.20 -0.91 -15.34
CA TYR A 228 2.00 0.48 -15.79
C TYR A 228 1.83 1.49 -14.65
N LYS A 229 2.78 1.50 -13.69
CA LYS A 229 2.75 2.36 -12.48
C LYS A 229 1.57 2.12 -11.55
N SER A 230 0.86 1.01 -11.69
CA SER A 230 -0.26 0.63 -10.83
C SER A 230 0.18 -0.56 -9.98
N ALA A 231 0.30 -0.36 -8.68
CA ALA A 231 0.84 -1.35 -7.76
C ALA A 231 -0.18 -1.82 -6.73
N ILE A 232 -0.06 -3.10 -6.39
CA ILE A 232 -0.67 -3.71 -5.21
C ILE A 232 0.49 -4.10 -4.30
N SER A 233 0.50 -3.58 -3.08
CA SER A 233 1.57 -3.81 -2.10
C SER A 233 1.00 -4.38 -0.81
N LEU A 234 1.72 -5.35 -0.25
CA LEU A 234 1.49 -5.92 1.07
C LEU A 234 2.45 -5.25 2.06
N CYS A 235 1.92 -4.58 3.08
CA CYS A 235 2.72 -4.02 4.16
C CYS A 235 2.48 -4.75 5.47
N ASN A 236 3.55 -5.14 6.14
CA ASN A 236 3.51 -5.79 7.43
C ASN A 236 3.94 -4.79 8.50
N VAL A 237 3.07 -4.55 9.47
CA VAL A 237 3.37 -3.63 10.59
C VAL A 237 3.89 -4.37 11.82
N THR A 238 3.86 -5.69 11.84
CA THR A 238 4.46 -6.51 12.90
C THR A 238 5.97 -6.69 12.68
N PRO A 239 6.75 -7.01 13.73
CA PRO A 239 8.19 -7.27 13.59
C PRO A 239 8.50 -8.63 12.95
N VAL A 240 7.54 -9.55 12.93
CA VAL A 240 7.74 -10.91 12.44
C VAL A 240 7.44 -10.99 10.96
N ARG A 241 8.32 -11.64 10.19
CA ARG A 241 8.12 -11.89 8.76
C ARG A 241 6.81 -12.67 8.52
N LYS A 242 6.01 -12.24 7.55
CA LYS A 242 4.74 -12.87 7.19
C LYS A 242 4.78 -13.44 5.77
N GLY A 243 4.20 -14.62 5.59
CA GLY A 243 3.93 -15.25 4.31
C GLY A 243 2.45 -15.49 4.17
N LEU A 244 1.79 -14.76 3.27
CA LEU A 244 0.34 -14.80 3.08
C LEU A 244 0.02 -15.30 1.68
N SER A 245 -1.09 -15.99 1.50
CA SER A 245 -1.49 -16.45 0.17
C SER A 245 -1.68 -15.25 -0.77
N CYS A 246 -0.99 -15.25 -1.91
CA CYS A 246 -1.13 -14.17 -2.89
C CYS A 246 -2.57 -14.06 -3.41
N SER A 247 -3.26 -15.19 -3.58
CA SER A 247 -4.66 -15.21 -4.01
C SER A 247 -5.59 -14.64 -2.93
N TYR A 248 -5.30 -14.88 -1.65
CA TYR A 248 -6.08 -14.32 -0.54
C TYR A 248 -6.03 -12.79 -0.51
N MET A 249 -4.84 -12.21 -0.70
CA MET A 249 -4.64 -10.75 -0.73
C MET A 249 -5.43 -10.04 -1.83
N THR A 250 -5.83 -10.78 -2.87
CA THR A 250 -6.66 -10.21 -3.95
C THR A 250 -8.04 -9.80 -3.48
N SER A 251 -8.57 -10.41 -2.43
CA SER A 251 -9.87 -10.01 -1.87
C SER A 251 -9.84 -8.59 -1.32
N TYR A 252 -8.76 -8.18 -0.63
CA TYR A 252 -8.55 -6.81 -0.15
C TYR A 252 -8.40 -5.82 -1.30
N ALA A 253 -7.58 -6.17 -2.30
CA ALA A 253 -7.39 -5.33 -3.47
C ALA A 253 -8.68 -5.17 -4.28
N GLN A 254 -9.50 -6.22 -4.36
CA GLN A 254 -10.82 -6.20 -4.98
C GLN A 254 -11.78 -5.28 -4.22
N ASP A 255 -11.83 -5.37 -2.89
CA ASP A 255 -12.61 -4.44 -2.06
C ASP A 255 -12.19 -2.98 -2.26
N ILE A 256 -10.88 -2.71 -2.34
CA ILE A 256 -10.36 -1.36 -2.67
C ILE A 256 -10.80 -0.93 -4.07
N LEU A 257 -10.73 -1.83 -5.06
CA LEU A 257 -11.18 -1.55 -6.43
C LEU A 257 -12.67 -1.22 -6.48
N ASP A 258 -13.50 -1.97 -5.76
CA ASP A 258 -14.95 -1.80 -5.83
C ASP A 258 -15.42 -0.54 -5.09
N ARG A 259 -14.77 -0.19 -3.98
CA ARG A 259 -15.22 0.89 -3.10
C ARG A 259 -14.47 2.22 -3.29
N CYS A 260 -13.20 2.19 -3.72
CA CYS A 260 -12.37 3.38 -3.89
C CYS A 260 -12.10 3.78 -5.34
N THR A 261 -12.87 3.24 -6.31
CA THR A 261 -12.77 3.70 -7.69
C THR A 261 -13.55 4.97 -7.92
N TYR A 262 -12.95 5.94 -8.61
CA TYR A 262 -13.61 7.15 -9.08
C TYR A 262 -13.22 7.47 -10.53
N ASN A 263 -14.03 8.31 -11.16
CA ASN A 263 -13.88 8.66 -12.58
C ASN A 263 -13.24 10.04 -12.74
N VAL A 264 -12.27 10.14 -13.65
CA VAL A 264 -11.68 11.39 -14.11
C VAL A 264 -11.77 11.40 -15.63
N GLY A 265 -12.80 12.05 -16.16
CA GLY A 265 -13.15 11.98 -17.58
C GLY A 265 -13.55 10.55 -17.97
N LEU A 266 -12.89 10.00 -19.00
CA LEU A 266 -13.10 8.62 -19.46
C LEU A 266 -12.25 7.58 -18.71
N MET A 267 -11.38 8.03 -17.80
CA MET A 267 -10.46 7.15 -17.06
C MET A 267 -10.99 6.85 -15.67
N ARG A 268 -10.74 5.62 -15.20
CA ARG A 268 -11.09 5.16 -13.85
C ARG A 268 -9.82 5.02 -13.04
N PHE A 269 -9.82 5.64 -11.86
CA PHE A 269 -8.70 5.65 -10.94
C PHE A 269 -9.11 5.01 -9.62
N VAL A 270 -8.18 4.34 -8.97
CA VAL A 270 -8.38 3.65 -7.69
C VAL A 270 -7.19 3.92 -6.77
N GLY A 271 -7.46 4.14 -5.49
CA GLY A 271 -6.40 4.17 -4.49
C GLY A 271 -6.99 3.98 -3.10
N GLY A 272 -6.30 3.21 -2.27
CA GLY A 272 -6.76 2.94 -0.91
C GLY A 272 -5.86 1.98 -0.15
N GLN A 273 -6.23 1.78 1.10
CA GLN A 273 -5.59 0.89 2.05
C GLN A 273 -6.67 0.07 2.76
N TYR A 274 -6.41 -1.22 2.97
CA TYR A 274 -7.29 -2.11 3.72
C TYR A 274 -6.49 -2.91 4.72
N TRP A 275 -6.79 -2.72 6.01
CA TRP A 275 -6.17 -3.35 7.15
C TRP A 275 -6.74 -4.73 7.47
N ASP A 276 -5.87 -5.55 8.02
CA ASP A 276 -6.19 -6.82 8.64
C ASP A 276 -5.83 -6.78 10.13
N THR A 277 -6.63 -7.47 10.95
CA THR A 277 -6.46 -7.59 12.40
C THR A 277 -5.14 -8.26 12.82
N GLU A 278 -4.48 -9.01 11.93
CA GLU A 278 -3.21 -9.67 12.19
C GLU A 278 -1.98 -8.77 11.95
N GLY A 279 -2.18 -7.45 11.78
CA GLY A 279 -1.09 -6.49 11.70
C GLY A 279 -0.42 -6.42 10.33
N TYR A 280 -1.22 -6.49 9.27
CA TYR A 280 -0.77 -6.14 7.92
C TYR A 280 -1.87 -5.35 7.19
N ASN A 281 -1.54 -4.76 6.06
CA ASN A 281 -2.51 -4.15 5.17
C ASN A 281 -2.14 -4.34 3.70
N ILE A 282 -3.16 -4.22 2.86
CA ILE A 282 -3.02 -4.14 1.40
C ILE A 282 -3.22 -2.71 0.95
N ASN A 283 -2.34 -2.26 0.07
CA ASN A 283 -2.36 -0.92 -0.49
C ASN A 283 -2.46 -0.97 -2.00
N VAL A 284 -3.31 -0.12 -2.55
CA VAL A 284 -3.43 0.13 -3.99
C VAL A 284 -3.09 1.58 -4.23
N TYR A 285 -2.05 1.82 -5.01
CA TYR A 285 -1.58 3.17 -5.33
C TYR A 285 -0.71 3.16 -6.58
N ARG A 286 -0.39 4.36 -7.05
CA ARG A 286 0.53 4.58 -8.16
C ARG A 286 1.97 4.53 -7.67
N ASP A 287 2.71 3.55 -8.13
CA ASP A 287 4.14 3.39 -7.85
C ASP A 287 4.96 3.78 -9.09
N THR A 288 5.78 4.82 -9.00
CA THR A 288 6.62 5.28 -10.11
C THR A 288 7.88 4.44 -10.32
N SER A 289 8.17 3.50 -9.42
CA SER A 289 9.23 2.50 -9.59
C SER A 289 8.74 1.22 -10.28
N CYS A 290 7.46 1.20 -10.67
CA CYS A 290 6.98 0.47 -11.83
C CYS A 290 7.27 1.30 -13.10
#